data_AF-A0A3B0VNU4-F1
#
_entry.id   AF-A0A3B0VNU4-F1
#
_cell.length_a   1.000
_cell.length_b   1.000
_cell.length_c   1.000
_cell.angle_alpha   90.00
_cell.angle_beta   90.00
_cell.angle_gamma   90.00
#
_symmetry.space_group_name_H-M   'P 1'
#
loop_
_entity.id
_entity.type
_entity.pdbx_description
1 polymer ?
#
loop_
_entity_poly.entity_id
_entity_poly.type
_entity_poly.pdbx_seq_one_letter_code
_entity_poly.pdbx_strand_id
1 'polypeptide(L)'
;MLLPEIKERGYRFNLALRMGLPIFGLIFALIIHTFINTYESLNSLFYVESVIVLAFSIYFIFHLIYSGFETKITDDVSKVFTREYLYKYLKKELNTNKNYTLILISCDNINEINNRYGIKSGDKVLYEITIWIDKYFKSKGISNFPIGHIKGGDFIIGLKGKSSEYKTILELLNLKSDELKIDDIEV
;
A
#
# COMPACT_ATOMS: atom_id res chain seq x y z
N MET A 1 -10.05 5.59 -3.47
CA MET A 1 -8.79 5.06 -2.95
C MET A 1 -9.05 3.68 -2.37
N LEU A 2 -8.25 2.72 -2.80
CA LEU A 2 -8.34 1.33 -2.38
C LEU A 2 -7.77 1.18 -0.96
N LEU A 3 -8.22 0.18 -0.20
CA LEU A 3 -7.65 -0.12 1.12
C LEU A 3 -6.12 -0.34 1.06
N PRO A 4 -5.56 -1.06 0.07
CA PRO A 4 -4.13 -1.24 -0.06
C PRO A 4 -3.33 0.06 -0.15
N GLU A 5 -3.79 1.01 -0.96
CA GLU A 5 -3.13 2.31 -1.10
C GLU A 5 -3.19 3.12 0.21
N ILE A 6 -4.31 3.04 0.94
CA ILE A 6 -4.44 3.71 2.25
C ILE A 6 -3.44 3.11 3.24
N LYS A 7 -3.29 1.78 3.24
CA LYS A 7 -2.33 1.09 4.11
C LYS A 7 -0.89 1.42 3.75
N GLU A 8 -0.57 1.49 2.46
CA GLU A 8 0.76 1.88 2.01
C GLU A 8 1.08 3.33 2.40
N ARG A 9 0.15 4.28 2.17
CA ARG A 9 0.33 5.67 2.59
C ARG A 9 0.56 5.79 4.09
N GLY A 10 -0.23 5.08 4.90
CA GLY A 10 -0.06 5.06 6.36
C GLY A 10 1.28 4.43 6.80
N TYR A 11 1.73 3.38 6.11
CA TYR A 11 3.04 2.79 6.34
C TYR A 11 4.18 3.77 6.03
N ARG A 12 4.15 4.41 4.85
CA ARG A 12 5.14 5.40 4.43
C ARG A 12 5.16 6.62 5.36
N PHE A 13 3.99 7.07 5.82
CA PHE A 13 3.90 8.14 6.82
C PHE A 13 4.53 7.75 8.16
N ASN A 14 4.21 6.58 8.68
CA ASN A 14 4.82 6.07 9.92
C ASN A 14 6.33 5.90 9.80
N LEU A 15 6.81 5.47 8.63
CA LEU A 15 8.24 5.38 8.33
C LEU A 15 8.88 6.78 8.34
N ALA A 16 8.27 7.76 7.68
CA ALA A 16 8.74 9.15 7.67
C ALA A 16 8.79 9.76 9.08
N LEU A 17 7.80 9.46 9.93
CA LEU A 17 7.81 9.90 11.33
C LEU A 17 8.96 9.27 12.11
N ARG A 18 9.19 7.96 11.93
CA ARG A 18 10.35 7.26 12.53
C ARG A 18 11.69 7.80 12.02
N MET A 19 11.74 8.32 10.79
CA MET A 19 12.91 8.99 10.22
C MET A 19 13.15 10.36 10.85
N GLY A 20 12.13 11.21 10.87
CA GLY A 20 12.29 12.61 11.27
C GLY A 20 12.44 12.81 12.78
N LEU A 21 11.65 12.09 13.58
CA LEU A 21 11.52 12.37 15.02
C LEU A 21 12.84 12.23 15.81
N PRO A 22 13.68 11.20 15.58
CA PRO A 22 14.99 11.11 16.23
C PRO A 22 15.94 12.24 15.84
N ILE A 23 15.95 12.65 14.57
CA ILE A 23 16.81 13.73 14.06
C ILE A 23 16.38 15.07 14.67
N PHE A 24 15.07 15.35 14.69
CA PHE A 24 14.54 16.53 15.37
C PHE A 24 14.88 16.52 16.86
N GLY A 25 14.79 15.36 17.52
CA GLY A 25 15.18 15.21 18.92
C GLY A 25 16.65 15.54 19.17
N LEU A 26 17.56 15.05 18.31
CA LEU A 26 19.00 15.33 18.43
C LEU A 26 19.32 16.80 18.20
N ILE A 27 18.75 17.41 17.16
CA ILE A 27 18.93 18.84 16.88
C ILE A 27 18.39 19.68 18.03
N PHE A 28 17.19 19.34 18.52
CA PHE A 28 16.58 20.05 19.64
C PHE A 28 17.42 19.93 20.93
N ALA A 29 17.94 18.74 21.23
CA ALA A 29 18.82 18.54 22.38
C ALA A 29 20.11 19.38 22.28
N LEU A 30 20.70 19.46 21.09
CA LEU A 30 21.89 20.27 20.82
C LEU A 30 21.62 21.77 20.98
N ILE A 31 20.45 22.25 20.52
CA ILE A 31 20.00 23.63 20.73
C ILE A 31 19.84 23.91 22.24
N ILE A 32 19.11 23.07 22.96
CA ILE A 32 18.88 23.23 24.41
C ILE A 32 20.20 23.24 25.19
N HIS A 33 21.11 22.31 24.90
CA HIS A 33 22.45 22.25 25.50
C HIS A 33 23.21 23.57 25.31
N THR A 34 23.15 24.13 24.09
CA THR A 34 23.82 25.38 23.75
C THR A 34 23.24 26.58 24.50
N PHE A 35 21.91 26.67 24.57
CA PHE A 35 21.19 27.71 25.32
C PHE A 35 21.48 27.68 26.82
N ILE A 36 21.64 26.50 27.42
CA ILE A 36 21.95 26.35 28.84
C ILE A 36 23.41 26.76 29.12
N ASN A 37 24.35 26.32 28.29
CA ASN A 37 25.78 26.42 28.60
C ASN A 37 26.46 27.70 28.12
N THR A 38 25.87 28.42 27.15
CA THR A 38 26.55 29.55 26.51
C THR A 38 25.57 30.67 26.18
N TYR A 39 25.59 31.72 27.00
CA TYR A 39 24.71 32.88 26.86
C TYR A 39 25.32 34.00 25.98
N GLU A 40 26.65 34.05 25.82
CA GLU A 40 27.34 35.16 25.12
C GLU A 40 28.13 34.77 23.86
N SER A 41 28.77 33.60 23.81
CA SER A 41 29.60 33.19 22.65
C SER A 41 29.54 31.68 22.39
N LEU A 42 29.48 31.26 21.12
CA LEU A 42 29.53 29.84 20.76
C LEU A 42 30.94 29.25 20.94
N ASN A 43 31.05 28.13 21.65
CA ASN A 43 32.31 27.41 21.82
C ASN A 43 32.69 26.66 20.52
N SER A 44 33.99 26.55 20.22
CA SER A 44 34.54 25.70 19.16
C SER A 44 34.01 24.25 19.17
N LEU A 45 33.76 23.69 20.37
CA LEU A 45 33.22 22.34 20.56
C LEU A 45 31.82 22.16 19.92
N PHE A 46 30.99 23.21 19.92
CA PHE A 46 29.65 23.19 19.33
C PHE A 46 29.68 22.90 17.83
N TYR A 47 30.67 23.46 17.11
CA TYR A 47 30.81 23.21 15.68
C TYR A 47 31.18 21.75 15.39
N VAL A 48 32.03 21.16 16.23
CA VAL A 48 32.40 19.73 16.12
C VAL A 48 31.18 18.85 16.40
N GLU A 49 30.43 19.11 17.46
CA GLU A 49 29.18 18.39 17.79
C GLU A 49 28.16 18.50 16.66
N SER A 50 27.99 19.69 16.08
CA SER A 50 27.07 19.95 14.97
C SER A 50 27.44 19.14 13.72
N VAL A 51 28.72 19.06 13.38
CA VAL A 51 29.21 18.26 12.24
C VAL A 51 28.97 16.77 12.48
N ILE A 52 29.20 16.29 13.70
CA ILE A 52 28.95 14.88 14.08
C ILE A 52 27.44 14.57 13.98
N VAL A 53 26.58 15.40 14.56
CA VAL A 53 25.12 15.23 14.49
C VAL A 53 24.63 15.25 13.04
N LEU A 54 25.19 16.13 12.20
CA LEU A 54 24.86 16.17 10.76
C LEU A 54 25.25 14.87 10.06
N ALA A 55 26.48 14.38 10.28
CA ALA A 55 26.98 13.14 9.66
C ALA A 55 26.13 11.91 10.07
N PHE A 56 25.81 11.79 11.37
CA PHE A 56 24.92 10.74 11.87
C PHE A 56 23.51 10.85 11.31
N SER A 57 22.96 12.06 11.20
CA SER A 57 21.64 12.29 10.61
C SER A 57 21.59 11.85 9.15
N ILE A 58 22.61 12.19 8.36
CA ILE A 58 22.73 11.77 6.96
C ILE A 58 22.78 10.23 6.86
N TYR A 59 23.65 9.58 7.63
CA TYR A 59 23.75 8.12 7.67
C TYR A 59 22.41 7.47 8.04
N PHE A 60 21.76 7.96 9.08
CA PHE A 60 20.49 7.43 9.58
C PHE A 60 19.36 7.59 8.56
N ILE A 61 19.30 8.73 7.86
CA ILE A 61 18.37 8.94 6.74
C ILE A 61 18.61 7.89 5.66
N PHE A 62 19.85 7.70 5.20
CA PHE A 62 20.15 6.72 4.16
C PHE A 62 19.81 5.28 4.59
N HIS A 63 20.16 4.90 5.81
CA HIS A 63 19.83 3.59 6.36
C HIS A 63 18.32 3.32 6.34
N LEU A 64 17.53 4.29 6.81
CA LEU A 64 16.07 4.15 6.84
C LEU A 64 15.42 4.21 5.46
N ILE A 65 15.96 5.02 4.53
CA ILE A 65 15.53 5.02 3.14
C ILE A 65 15.69 3.62 2.56
N TYR A 66 16.87 3.01 2.76
CA TYR A 66 17.15 1.66 2.28
C TYR A 66 16.20 0.63 2.90
N SER A 67 16.01 0.65 4.22
CA SER A 67 15.07 -0.24 4.91
C SER A 67 13.60 -0.03 4.49
N GLY A 68 13.24 1.18 4.04
CA GLY A 68 11.90 1.52 3.56
C GLY A 68 11.56 0.94 2.19
N PHE A 69 12.56 0.68 1.34
CA PHE A 69 12.35 0.13 0.00
C PHE A 69 12.09 -1.38 -0.02
N GLU A 70 12.52 -2.12 1.01
CA GLU A 70 12.39 -3.58 1.03
C GLU A 70 10.95 -4.06 1.23
N THR A 71 10.04 -3.22 1.71
CA THR A 71 8.69 -3.60 2.14
C THR A 71 7.61 -3.03 1.23
N LYS A 72 7.47 -3.63 0.04
CA LYS A 72 6.40 -3.26 -0.89
C LYS A 72 5.05 -3.86 -0.49
N ILE A 73 4.12 -3.00 -0.09
CA ILE A 73 2.77 -3.40 0.35
C ILE A 73 1.84 -3.60 -0.85
N THR A 74 1.96 -2.78 -1.89
CA THR A 74 1.08 -2.81 -3.06
C THR A 74 1.80 -3.26 -4.32
N ASP A 75 1.08 -3.92 -5.22
CA ASP A 75 1.53 -4.19 -6.58
C ASP A 75 1.69 -2.89 -7.39
N ASP A 76 2.68 -2.82 -8.27
CA ASP A 76 2.98 -1.58 -9.02
C ASP A 76 1.92 -1.25 -10.05
N VAL A 77 1.32 -2.28 -10.65
CA VAL A 77 0.39 -2.15 -11.77
C VAL A 77 -1.02 -1.95 -11.23
N SER A 78 -1.53 -2.96 -10.54
CA SER A 78 -2.93 -3.00 -10.09
C SER A 78 -3.22 -2.15 -8.84
N LYS A 79 -2.17 -1.68 -8.14
CA LYS A 79 -2.22 -0.90 -6.87
C LYS A 79 -2.94 -1.60 -5.72
N VAL A 80 -3.25 -2.89 -5.83
CA VAL A 80 -3.79 -3.71 -4.74
C VAL A 80 -2.66 -4.34 -3.93
N PHE A 81 -2.96 -5.11 -2.87
CA PHE A 81 -1.89 -5.73 -2.07
C PHE A 81 -1.03 -6.67 -2.90
N THR A 82 0.28 -6.69 -2.62
CA THR A 82 1.16 -7.77 -3.07
C THR A 82 0.71 -9.09 -2.48
N ARG A 83 0.98 -10.19 -3.18
CA ARG A 83 0.66 -11.55 -2.71
C ARG A 83 1.20 -11.82 -1.30
N GLU A 84 2.45 -11.43 -1.05
CA GLU A 84 3.13 -11.64 0.23
C GLU A 84 2.47 -10.85 1.36
N TYR A 85 2.08 -9.61 1.10
CA TYR A 85 1.37 -8.79 2.09
C TYR A 85 -0.05 -9.27 2.32
N LEU A 86 -0.78 -9.61 1.24
CA LEU A 86 -2.14 -10.13 1.31
C LEU A 86 -2.21 -11.39 2.16
N TYR A 87 -1.28 -12.33 1.97
CA TYR A 87 -1.24 -13.55 2.78
C TYR A 87 -1.08 -13.24 4.28
N LYS A 88 -0.15 -12.35 4.63
CA LYS A 88 0.05 -11.91 6.02
C LYS A 88 -1.21 -11.24 6.59
N TYR A 89 -1.87 -10.40 5.79
CA TYR A 89 -3.08 -9.70 6.17
C TYR A 89 -4.25 -10.66 6.40
N LEU A 90 -4.54 -11.53 5.44
CA LEU A 90 -5.63 -12.51 5.51
C LEU A 90 -5.42 -13.51 6.65
N LYS A 91 -4.18 -13.97 6.88
CA LYS A 91 -3.87 -14.83 8.03
C LYS A 91 -4.24 -14.18 9.36
N LYS A 92 -4.00 -12.87 9.50
CA LYS A 92 -4.40 -12.11 10.70
C LYS A 92 -5.92 -11.98 10.82
N GLU A 93 -6.62 -11.68 9.72
CA GLU A 93 -8.08 -11.55 9.70
C GLU A 93 -8.77 -12.89 10.00
N LEU A 94 -8.30 -14.00 9.43
CA LEU A 94 -8.83 -15.34 9.67
C LEU A 94 -8.66 -15.78 11.14
N ASN A 95 -7.56 -15.39 11.78
CA ASN A 95 -7.35 -15.68 13.21
C ASN A 95 -8.27 -14.84 14.11
N THR A 96 -8.70 -13.66 13.65
CA THR A 96 -9.49 -12.70 14.45
C THR A 96 -10.99 -12.89 14.25
N ASN A 97 -11.42 -13.25 13.05
CA ASN A 97 -12.83 -13.34 12.67
C ASN A 97 -13.23 -14.81 12.44
N LYS A 98 -14.25 -15.30 13.15
CA LYS A 98 -14.76 -16.68 12.96
C LYS A 98 -15.43 -16.91 11.60
N ASN A 99 -16.10 -15.89 11.06
CA ASN A 99 -16.76 -15.96 9.76
C ASN A 99 -16.04 -15.02 8.79
N TYR A 100 -15.37 -15.60 7.81
CA TYR A 100 -14.63 -14.86 6.81
C TYR A 100 -14.71 -15.59 5.47
N THR A 101 -14.91 -14.83 4.40
CA THR A 101 -15.08 -15.34 3.03
C THR A 101 -13.90 -14.86 2.19
N LEU A 102 -13.32 -15.79 1.43
CA LEU A 102 -12.32 -15.49 0.42
C LEU A 102 -12.94 -15.66 -0.96
N ILE A 103 -12.68 -14.71 -1.85
CA ILE A 103 -13.18 -14.70 -3.22
C ILE A 103 -11.97 -14.62 -4.14
N LEU A 104 -11.93 -15.47 -5.16
CA LEU A 104 -10.99 -15.39 -6.26
C LEU A 104 -11.73 -14.79 -7.47
N ILE A 105 -11.16 -13.73 -8.05
CA ILE A 105 -11.63 -13.12 -9.29
C ILE A 105 -10.50 -13.28 -10.30
N SER A 106 -10.79 -13.82 -11.48
CA SER A 106 -9.84 -14.02 -12.55
C SER A 106 -10.28 -13.26 -13.79
N CYS A 107 -9.36 -12.49 -14.38
CA CYS A 107 -9.53 -11.88 -15.70
C CYS A 107 -8.72 -12.68 -16.71
N ASP A 108 -9.41 -13.50 -17.50
CA ASP A 108 -8.79 -14.57 -18.30
C ASP A 108 -8.11 -14.05 -19.58
N ASN A 109 -8.60 -12.94 -20.15
CA ASN A 109 -8.15 -12.41 -21.43
C ASN A 109 -6.97 -11.43 -21.33
N ILE A 110 -6.37 -11.22 -20.16
CA ILE A 110 -5.21 -10.31 -19.98
C ILE A 110 -4.07 -10.63 -20.94
N ASN A 111 -3.80 -11.91 -21.19
CA ASN A 111 -2.78 -12.33 -22.15
C ASN A 111 -3.13 -11.92 -23.59
N GLU A 112 -4.39 -12.04 -23.99
CA GLU A 112 -4.85 -11.64 -25.31
C GLU A 112 -4.80 -10.12 -25.48
N ILE A 113 -5.19 -9.38 -24.45
CA ILE A 113 -5.10 -7.92 -24.40
C ILE A 113 -3.64 -7.48 -24.54
N ASN A 114 -2.72 -8.11 -23.81
CA ASN A 114 -1.29 -7.83 -23.92
C ASN A 114 -0.75 -8.08 -25.33
N ASN A 115 -1.18 -9.16 -25.97
CA ASN A 115 -0.75 -9.52 -27.31
C ASN A 115 -1.31 -8.57 -28.39
N ARG A 116 -2.57 -8.14 -28.25
CA ARG A 116 -3.25 -7.31 -29.24
C ARG A 116 -2.98 -5.81 -29.07
N TYR A 117 -2.99 -5.32 -27.84
CA TYR A 117 -2.93 -3.89 -27.51
C TYR A 117 -1.65 -3.49 -26.79
N GLY A 118 -0.75 -4.44 -26.52
CA GLY A 118 0.52 -4.22 -25.83
C GLY A 118 0.41 -4.26 -24.31
N ILE A 119 1.56 -4.50 -23.66
CA ILE A 119 1.67 -4.70 -22.19
C ILE A 119 1.12 -3.51 -21.40
N LYS A 120 1.36 -2.28 -21.85
CA LYS A 120 0.85 -1.07 -21.18
C LYS A 120 -0.68 -1.02 -21.11
N SER A 121 -1.35 -1.57 -22.11
CA SER A 121 -2.80 -1.62 -22.18
C SER A 121 -3.34 -2.67 -21.20
N GLY A 122 -2.70 -3.85 -21.11
CA GLY A 122 -3.05 -4.84 -20.10
C GLY A 122 -2.77 -4.36 -18.67
N ASP A 123 -1.66 -3.64 -18.45
CA ASP A 123 -1.37 -3.00 -17.17
C ASP A 123 -2.47 -2.00 -16.77
N LYS A 124 -2.93 -1.19 -17.73
CA LYS A 124 -4.05 -0.27 -17.51
C LYS A 124 -5.35 -1.02 -17.19
N VAL A 125 -5.65 -2.08 -17.94
CA VAL A 125 -6.85 -2.91 -17.70
C VAL A 125 -6.82 -3.52 -16.30
N LEU A 126 -5.70 -4.08 -15.86
CA LEU A 126 -5.54 -4.62 -14.51
C LEU A 126 -5.84 -3.57 -13.44
N TYR A 127 -5.35 -2.34 -13.60
CA TYR A 127 -5.65 -1.24 -12.68
C TYR A 127 -7.14 -0.85 -12.71
N GLU A 128 -7.74 -0.67 -13.88
CA GLU A 128 -9.13 -0.25 -14.02
C GLU A 128 -10.12 -1.30 -13.49
N ILE A 129 -9.82 -2.60 -13.65
CA ILE A 129 -10.60 -3.69 -13.04
C ILE A 129 -10.64 -3.53 -11.52
N THR A 130 -9.50 -3.26 -10.86
CA THR A 130 -9.48 -3.15 -9.39
C THR A 130 -10.28 -1.94 -8.90
N ILE A 131 -10.25 -0.84 -9.66
CA ILE A 131 -11.08 0.35 -9.40
C ILE A 131 -12.57 0.05 -9.63
N TRP A 132 -12.91 -0.68 -10.69
CA TRP A 132 -14.29 -1.07 -10.98
C TRP A 132 -14.86 -1.98 -9.89
N ILE A 133 -14.09 -2.99 -9.47
CA ILE A 133 -14.44 -3.87 -8.34
C ILE A 133 -14.68 -3.02 -7.08
N ASP A 134 -13.76 -2.13 -6.71
CA ASP A 134 -13.90 -1.26 -5.53
C ASP A 134 -15.17 -0.40 -5.59
N LYS A 135 -15.47 0.21 -6.74
CA LYS A 135 -16.70 0.99 -6.95
C LYS A 135 -17.95 0.12 -6.80
N TYR A 136 -17.94 -1.09 -7.39
CA TYR A 136 -19.06 -2.01 -7.29
C TYR A 136 -19.33 -2.42 -5.84
N PHE A 137 -18.32 -2.88 -5.11
CA PHE A 137 -18.48 -3.27 -3.71
C PHE A 137 -18.93 -2.10 -2.83
N LYS A 138 -18.38 -0.88 -3.04
CA LYS A 138 -18.83 0.33 -2.35
C LYS A 138 -20.30 0.65 -2.59
N SER A 139 -20.79 0.47 -3.83
CA SER A 139 -22.20 0.65 -4.17
C SER A 139 -23.14 -0.33 -3.43
N LYS A 140 -22.60 -1.46 -2.95
CA LYS A 140 -23.30 -2.46 -2.15
C LYS A 140 -23.06 -2.31 -0.65
N GLY A 141 -22.46 -1.19 -0.21
CA GLY A 141 -22.18 -0.91 1.20
C GLY A 141 -20.94 -1.64 1.76
N ILE A 142 -20.18 -2.33 0.91
CA ILE A 142 -18.97 -3.05 1.30
C ILE A 142 -17.77 -2.14 1.01
N SER A 143 -17.11 -1.69 2.07
CA SER A 143 -15.94 -0.82 1.98
C SER A 143 -14.78 -1.35 2.81
N ASN A 144 -13.57 -0.89 2.52
CA ASN A 144 -12.35 -1.25 3.26
C ASN A 144 -12.10 -2.76 3.34
N PHE A 145 -12.30 -3.47 2.22
CA PHE A 145 -11.95 -4.88 2.10
C PHE A 145 -10.52 -5.06 1.56
N PRO A 146 -9.78 -6.09 2.02
CA PRO A 146 -8.52 -6.47 1.41
C PRO A 146 -8.75 -7.04 0.01
N ILE A 147 -8.04 -6.49 -0.97
CA ILE A 147 -7.87 -7.04 -2.31
C ILE A 147 -6.37 -7.15 -2.58
N GLY A 148 -5.94 -8.24 -3.20
CA GLY A 148 -4.53 -8.42 -3.57
C GLY A 148 -4.36 -9.21 -4.86
N HIS A 149 -3.27 -8.90 -5.57
CA HIS A 149 -2.92 -9.48 -6.86
C HIS A 149 -2.02 -10.71 -6.62
N ILE A 150 -2.41 -11.85 -7.19
CA ILE A 150 -1.71 -13.12 -7.03
C ILE A 150 -0.79 -13.39 -8.23
N LYS A 151 -1.37 -13.42 -9.43
CA LYS A 151 -0.66 -13.71 -10.68
C LYS A 151 -1.53 -13.33 -11.88
N GLY A 152 -0.95 -12.72 -12.90
CA GLY A 152 -1.65 -12.47 -14.16
C GLY A 152 -2.90 -11.60 -13.98
N GLY A 153 -4.08 -12.16 -14.24
CA GLY A 153 -5.37 -11.50 -13.99
C GLY A 153 -6.05 -11.94 -12.68
N ASP A 154 -5.36 -12.67 -11.81
CA ASP A 154 -5.95 -13.28 -10.61
C ASP A 154 -5.84 -12.37 -9.38
N PHE A 155 -7.00 -12.06 -8.80
CA PHE A 155 -7.15 -11.25 -7.60
C PHE A 155 -7.86 -12.03 -6.49
N ILE A 156 -7.39 -11.89 -5.26
CA ILE A 156 -8.06 -12.41 -4.08
C ILE A 156 -8.65 -11.26 -3.27
N ILE A 157 -9.92 -11.42 -2.88
CA ILE A 157 -10.65 -10.52 -2.00
C ILE A 157 -11.02 -11.24 -0.71
N GLY A 158 -10.87 -10.57 0.42
CA GLY A 158 -11.33 -11.06 1.72
C GLY A 158 -12.50 -10.24 2.26
N LEU A 159 -13.60 -10.89 2.63
CA LEU A 159 -14.79 -10.25 3.21
C LEU A 159 -15.14 -10.87 4.56
N LYS A 160 -15.59 -10.05 5.51
CA LYS A 160 -16.09 -10.54 6.81
C LYS A 160 -17.50 -11.08 6.65
N GLY A 161 -17.84 -12.21 7.27
CA GLY A 161 -19.14 -12.86 7.11
C GLY A 161 -19.08 -14.13 6.28
N LYS A 162 -20.24 -14.77 6.10
CA LYS A 162 -20.36 -16.07 5.41
C LYS A 162 -20.51 -15.89 3.91
N SER A 163 -20.06 -16.88 3.14
CA SER A 163 -20.14 -16.85 1.67
C SER A 163 -21.56 -16.71 1.14
N SER A 164 -22.55 -17.24 1.87
CA SER A 164 -23.98 -17.12 1.54
C SER A 164 -24.47 -15.67 1.49
N GLU A 165 -23.88 -14.77 2.27
CA GLU A 165 -24.27 -13.36 2.33
C GLU A 165 -23.86 -12.61 1.05
N TYR A 166 -22.82 -13.09 0.37
CA TYR A 166 -22.22 -12.44 -0.78
C TYR A 166 -22.60 -13.06 -2.13
N LYS A 167 -23.23 -14.25 -2.13
CA LYS A 167 -23.50 -15.02 -3.36
C LYS A 167 -24.20 -14.19 -4.45
N THR A 168 -25.34 -13.57 -4.12
CA THR A 168 -26.09 -12.75 -5.08
C THR A 168 -25.31 -11.53 -5.56
N ILE A 169 -24.52 -10.91 -4.68
CA ILE A 169 -23.69 -9.76 -5.04
C ILE A 169 -22.59 -10.17 -6.02
N LEU A 170 -21.99 -11.36 -5.85
CA LEU A 170 -20.95 -11.89 -6.72
C LEU A 170 -21.48 -12.36 -8.07
N GLU A 171 -22.65 -13.00 -8.10
CA GLU A 171 -23.31 -13.38 -9.35
C GLU A 171 -23.64 -12.14 -10.19
N LEU A 172 -24.16 -11.09 -9.56
CA LEU A 172 -24.43 -9.80 -10.23
C LEU A 172 -23.14 -9.08 -10.65
N LEU A 173 -22.04 -9.24 -9.93
CA LEU A 173 -20.74 -8.70 -10.34
C LEU A 173 -20.29 -9.38 -11.64
N ASN A 174 -20.36 -10.71 -11.69
CA ASN A 174 -19.96 -11.50 -12.86
C ASN A 174 -20.82 -11.19 -14.10
N LEU A 175 -22.13 -10.98 -13.92
CA LEU A 175 -22.99 -10.56 -15.04
C LEU A 175 -22.65 -9.16 -15.56
N LYS A 176 -22.22 -8.26 -14.67
CA LYS A 176 -21.84 -6.89 -15.05
C LYS A 176 -20.43 -6.80 -15.65
N SER A 177 -19.56 -7.78 -15.39
CA SER A 177 -18.24 -7.79 -16.03
C SER A 177 -18.33 -8.06 -17.52
N ASP A 178 -19.34 -8.79 -17.99
CA ASP A 178 -19.51 -9.07 -19.43
C ASP A 178 -19.76 -7.80 -20.27
N GLU A 179 -20.25 -6.73 -19.64
CA GLU A 179 -20.47 -5.41 -20.27
C GLU A 179 -19.29 -4.45 -20.06
N LEU A 180 -18.24 -4.87 -19.34
CA LEU A 180 -17.12 -4.01 -19.00
C LEU A 180 -16.25 -3.76 -20.23
N LYS A 181 -16.11 -2.49 -20.59
CA LYS A 181 -15.16 -2.02 -21.61
C LYS A 181 -14.23 -0.98 -21.01
N ILE A 182 -12.93 -1.15 -21.24
CA ILE A 182 -11.89 -0.23 -20.79
C ILE A 182 -11.17 0.29 -22.03
N ASP A 183 -11.36 1.56 -22.38
CA ASP A 183 -10.84 2.16 -23.62
C ASP A 183 -11.15 1.33 -24.89
N ASP A 184 -12.41 0.92 -25.05
CA ASP A 184 -12.87 0.05 -26.15
C ASP A 184 -12.26 -1.37 -26.17
N ILE A 185 -11.45 -1.74 -25.17
CA ILE A 185 -10.98 -3.10 -24.93
C ILE A 185 -12.07 -3.85 -24.17
N GLU A 186 -12.50 -4.99 -24.71
CA GLU A 186 -13.37 -5.94 -24.03
C GLU A 186 -12.54 -6.74 -23.02
N VAL A 187 -13.06 -6.83 -21.80
CA VAL A 187 -12.35 -7.34 -20.61
C VAL A 187 -13.14 -8.47 -19.99
#